data_AF-A0A7X8WIH2-F1
#
_entry.id   AF-A0A7X8WIH2-F1
#
_cell.length_a   1.000
_cell.length_b   1.000
_cell.length_c   1.000
_cell.angle_alpha   90.00
_cell.angle_beta   90.00
_cell.angle_gamma   90.00
#
_symmetry.space_group_name_H-M   'P 1'
#
loop_
_entity.id
_entity.type
_entity.pdbx_description
1 polymer ?
#
loop_
_entity_poly.entity_id
_entity_poly.type
_entity_poly.pdbx_seq_one_letter_code
_entity_poly.pdbx_strand_id
1 'polypeptide(L)'
;DLMRKIKVPCEIDFMSVSSYTGSKSSGDVKIIKDLEDSIEGKHVIVVEDIIDSGLTLSHLLKLLQSRNPASLRLCACFDKPERRKTDVHVDYIGKQIPDEFIVGYGLDYNGQYRNLPDVCILSESD
;
A
#
# COMPACT_ATOMS: atom_id res chain seq x y z
N ASP A 1 3.58 -6.44 -12.42
CA ASP A 1 4.99 -6.86 -12.59
C ASP A 1 5.54 -7.80 -11.53
N LEU A 2 5.44 -7.44 -10.25
CA LEU A 2 6.01 -8.20 -9.14
C LEU A 2 5.70 -9.70 -9.21
N MET A 3 4.42 -10.06 -9.33
CA MET A 3 4.00 -11.47 -9.28
C MET A 3 4.57 -12.33 -10.40
N ARG A 4 4.78 -11.76 -11.60
CA ARG A 4 5.41 -12.48 -12.73
C ARG A 4 6.88 -12.80 -12.50
N LYS A 5 7.52 -12.16 -11.52
CA LYS A 5 8.94 -12.34 -11.16
C LYS A 5 9.13 -13.23 -9.94
N ILE A 6 8.07 -13.49 -9.16
CA ILE A 6 8.11 -14.40 -8.03
C ILE A 6 8.20 -15.85 -8.54
N LYS A 7 9.19 -16.60 -8.03
CA LYS A 7 9.49 -17.97 -8.47
C LYS A 7 9.03 -19.05 -7.48
N VAL A 8 8.65 -18.64 -6.27
CA VAL A 8 8.11 -19.55 -5.27
C VAL A 8 6.60 -19.69 -5.45
N PRO A 9 6.00 -20.85 -5.15
CA PRO A 9 4.54 -20.99 -5.14
C PRO A 9 3.93 -19.98 -4.17
N CYS A 10 2.91 -19.24 -4.62
CA CYS A 10 2.22 -18.24 -3.82
C CYS A 10 0.76 -18.06 -4.27
N GLU A 11 -0.07 -17.63 -3.34
CA GLU A 11 -1.46 -17.20 -3.58
C GLU A 11 -1.51 -15.66 -3.65
N ILE A 12 -2.53 -15.13 -4.31
CA ILE A 12 -2.79 -13.68 -4.38
C ILE A 12 -4.22 -13.47 -3.90
N ASP A 13 -4.40 -12.53 -2.98
CA ASP A 13 -5.70 -12.05 -2.53
C ASP A 13 -5.70 -10.51 -2.52
N PHE A 14 -6.88 -9.92 -2.59
CA PHE A 14 -7.08 -8.48 -2.70
C PHE A 14 -8.02 -8.00 -1.61
N MET A 15 -7.54 -7.04 -0.82
CA MET A 15 -8.34 -6.32 0.16
C MET A 15 -8.66 -4.91 -0.35
N SER A 16 -9.88 -4.45 -0.16
CA SER A 16 -10.27 -3.07 -0.47
C SER A 16 -10.63 -2.35 0.82
N VAL A 17 -9.99 -1.20 1.03
CA VAL A 17 -10.16 -0.39 2.22
C VAL A 17 -10.47 1.06 1.85
N SER A 18 -11.26 1.73 2.69
CA SER A 18 -11.41 3.19 2.63
C SER A 18 -11.06 3.83 3.96
N SER A 19 -10.44 5.00 3.91
CA SER A 19 -10.31 5.87 5.09
C SER A 19 -11.67 6.48 5.43
N TYR A 20 -12.03 6.55 6.70
CA TYR A 20 -13.23 7.28 7.11
C TYR A 20 -13.11 8.76 6.76
N THR A 21 -14.09 9.29 6.03
CA THR A 21 -14.14 10.70 5.60
C THR A 21 -14.55 11.60 6.76
N GLY A 22 -13.60 12.38 7.27
CA GLY A 22 -13.76 13.46 8.25
C GLY A 22 -12.58 14.43 8.14
N SER A 23 -12.68 15.65 8.69
CA SER A 23 -11.72 16.76 8.48
C SER A 23 -10.26 16.50 8.91
N LYS A 24 -9.96 15.31 9.44
CA LYS A 24 -8.61 14.75 9.61
C LYS A 24 -8.71 13.23 9.43
N SER A 25 -7.73 12.63 8.74
CA SER A 25 -7.57 11.17 8.69
C SER A 25 -7.38 10.66 10.12
N SER A 26 -8.40 10.05 10.73
CA SER A 26 -8.27 9.43 12.06
C SER A 26 -7.37 8.19 12.03
N GLY A 27 -7.04 7.70 10.82
CA GLY A 27 -6.32 6.45 10.61
C GLY A 27 -7.24 5.23 10.61
N ASP A 28 -8.51 5.40 11.03
CA ASP A 28 -9.49 4.33 10.99
C ASP A 28 -9.75 3.88 9.55
N VAL A 29 -9.81 2.56 9.38
CA VAL A 29 -9.93 1.90 8.09
C VAL A 29 -11.24 1.14 8.03
N LYS A 30 -12.09 1.44 7.05
CA LYS A 30 -13.28 0.66 6.74
C LYS A 30 -12.91 -0.41 5.71
N ILE A 31 -13.16 -1.67 6.05
CA ILE A 31 -13.03 -2.79 5.11
C ILE A 31 -14.23 -2.77 4.16
N ILE A 32 -13.97 -2.63 2.86
CA ILE A 32 -14.98 -2.73 1.80
C ILE A 32 -15.03 -4.17 1.27
N LYS A 33 -13.87 -4.75 1.02
CA LYS A 33 -13.68 -6.17 0.69
C LYS A 33 -12.59 -6.72 1.59
N ASP A 34 -12.90 -7.78 2.32
CA ASP A 34 -11.92 -8.52 3.14
C ASP A 34 -11.29 -9.67 2.34
N LEU A 35 -10.25 -10.28 2.92
CA LEU A 35 -9.61 -11.49 2.42
C LEU A 35 -10.62 -12.64 2.32
N GLU A 36 -10.47 -13.46 1.28
CA GLU A 36 -11.31 -14.64 1.04
C GLU A 36 -10.88 -15.80 1.92
N ASP A 37 -9.56 -15.98 2.09
CA ASP A 37 -8.97 -17.05 2.88
C ASP A 37 -8.34 -16.54 4.19
N SER A 38 -8.33 -17.42 5.20
CA SER A 38 -7.58 -17.15 6.43
C SER A 38 -6.08 -17.04 6.15
N ILE A 39 -5.44 -16.07 6.82
CA ILE A 39 -3.99 -15.89 6.81
C ILE A 39 -3.31 -16.45 8.07
N GLU A 40 -4.07 -17.07 8.97
CA GLU A 40 -3.53 -17.69 10.18
C GLU A 40 -2.43 -18.70 9.82
N GLY A 41 -1.26 -18.58 10.46
CA GLY A 41 -0.11 -19.44 10.21
C GLY A 41 0.51 -19.30 8.81
N LYS A 42 0.06 -18.37 7.96
CA LYS A 42 0.65 -18.13 6.63
C LYS A 42 1.75 -17.08 6.68
N HIS A 43 2.71 -17.16 5.75
CA HIS A 43 3.66 -16.08 5.48
C HIS A 43 3.02 -15.08 4.51
N VAL A 44 2.79 -13.85 4.96
CA VAL A 44 2.06 -12.83 4.21
C VAL A 44 3.00 -11.68 3.85
N ILE A 45 2.94 -11.25 2.59
CA ILE A 45 3.56 -10.02 2.11
C ILE A 45 2.44 -9.08 1.67
N VAL A 46 2.29 -7.95 2.36
CA VAL A 46 1.43 -6.85 1.93
C VAL A 46 2.18 -6.09 0.84
N VAL A 47 1.54 -5.87 -0.31
CA VAL A 47 2.11 -5.16 -1.45
C VAL A 47 1.34 -3.86 -1.66
N GLU A 48 2.03 -2.74 -1.52
CA GLU A 48 1.49 -1.39 -1.73
C GLU A 48 2.21 -0.68 -2.88
N ASP A 49 1.52 0.25 -3.53
CA ASP A 49 2.11 1.08 -4.57
C ASP A 49 3.00 2.18 -3.97
N ILE A 50 2.47 2.97 -3.04
CA ILE A 50 3.18 4.08 -2.40
C ILE A 50 2.86 4.15 -0.91
N ILE A 51 3.89 4.44 -0.12
CA ILE A 51 3.70 4.79 1.29
C ILE A 51 3.99 6.28 1.49
N ASP A 52 2.93 6.98 1.90
CA ASP A 52 2.92 8.40 2.18
C ASP A 52 2.89 8.62 3.71
N SER A 53 1.78 9.10 4.28
CA SER A 53 1.66 9.30 5.74
C SER A 53 1.83 8.03 6.58
N GLY A 54 1.56 6.86 5.99
CA GLY A 54 1.60 5.56 6.67
C GLY A 54 0.43 5.28 7.61
N LEU A 55 -0.53 6.21 7.78
CA LEU A 55 -1.62 6.06 8.75
C LEU A 55 -2.50 4.85 8.43
N THR A 56 -3.23 4.86 7.30
CA THR A 56 -4.10 3.75 6.87
C THR A 56 -3.36 2.41 6.89
N LEU A 57 -2.14 2.38 6.35
CA LEU A 57 -1.32 1.19 6.29
C LEU A 57 -0.94 0.66 7.68
N SER A 58 -0.61 1.53 8.64
CA SER A 58 -0.30 1.09 10.01
C SER A 58 -1.49 0.41 10.71
N HIS A 59 -2.72 0.88 10.44
CA HIS A 59 -3.93 0.26 10.97
C HIS A 59 -4.22 -1.07 10.26
N LEU A 60 -4.05 -1.12 8.93
CA LEU A 60 -4.18 -2.35 8.16
C LEU A 60 -3.20 -3.43 8.62
N LEU A 61 -1.92 -3.08 8.83
CA LEU A 61 -0.91 -4.02 9.30
C LEU A 61 -1.22 -4.57 10.69
N LYS A 62 -1.71 -3.72 11.62
CA LYS A 62 -2.17 -4.17 12.95
C LYS A 62 -3.36 -5.13 12.85
N LEU A 63 -4.33 -4.82 11.99
CA LEU A 63 -5.48 -5.68 11.72
C LEU A 63 -5.02 -7.04 11.18
N LEU A 64 -4.18 -7.07 10.16
CA LEU A 64 -3.67 -8.31 9.57
C LEU A 64 -2.82 -9.11 10.57
N GLN A 65 -2.00 -8.44 11.38
CA GLN A 65 -1.20 -9.08 12.42
C GLN A 65 -2.08 -9.75 13.49
N SER A 66 -3.23 -9.18 13.83
CA SER A 66 -4.19 -9.79 14.77
C SER A 66 -4.85 -11.07 14.25
N ARG A 67 -4.70 -11.38 12.96
CA ARG A 67 -5.15 -12.65 12.35
C ARG A 67 -4.10 -13.77 12.47
N ASN A 68 -3.03 -13.54 13.24
CA ASN A 68 -1.99 -14.50 13.57
C ASN A 68 -1.27 -15.14 12.35
N PRO A 69 -0.78 -14.35 11.37
CA PRO A 69 0.09 -14.90 10.34
C PRO A 69 1.42 -15.39 10.95
N ALA A 70 2.05 -16.38 10.31
CA ALA A 70 3.38 -16.85 10.71
C ALA A 70 4.46 -15.76 10.51
N SER A 71 4.27 -14.90 9.51
CA SER A 71 5.01 -13.64 9.38
C SER A 71 4.20 -12.64 8.56
N LEU A 72 4.34 -11.36 8.86
CA LEU A 72 3.78 -10.26 8.07
C LEU A 72 4.92 -9.34 7.63
N ARG A 73 5.08 -9.15 6.32
CA ARG A 73 6.07 -8.23 5.74
C ARG A 73 5.42 -7.22 4.81
N LEU A 74 6.06 -6.09 4.62
CA LEU A 74 5.59 -5.02 3.75
C LEU A 74 6.55 -4.80 2.57
N CYS A 75 5.98 -4.79 1.37
CA CYS A 75 6.64 -4.43 0.12
C CYS A 75 5.94 -3.19 -0.45
N ALA A 76 6.71 -2.15 -0.78
CA ALA A 76 6.18 -0.96 -1.44
C ALA A 76 7.00 -0.58 -2.66
N CYS A 77 6.33 -0.13 -3.73
CA CYS A 77 7.03 0.36 -4.91
C CYS A 77 7.73 1.69 -4.61
N PHE A 78 7.01 2.61 -3.96
CA PHE A 78 7.48 3.94 -3.59
C PHE A 78 7.34 4.21 -2.09
N ASP A 79 8.30 4.94 -1.53
CA ASP A 79 8.30 5.36 -0.15
C ASP A 79 8.63 6.87 -0.07
N LYS A 80 7.83 7.63 0.69
CA LYS A 80 8.03 9.05 1.00
C LYS A 80 8.30 9.24 2.50
N PRO A 81 9.52 8.98 3.00
CA PRO A 81 9.82 9.06 4.42
C PRO A 81 9.52 10.42 5.06
N GLU A 82 9.68 11.52 4.30
CA GLU A 82 9.47 12.88 4.83
C GLU A 82 8.01 13.22 5.12
N ARG A 83 7.05 12.45 4.58
CA ARG A 83 5.61 12.64 4.83
C ARG A 83 5.06 11.79 5.97
N ARG A 84 5.91 10.95 6.56
CA ARG A 84 5.54 9.95 7.54
C ARG A 84 4.90 10.60 8.78
N LYS A 85 3.72 10.13 9.16
CA LYS A 85 3.00 10.56 10.38
C LYS A 85 2.98 9.51 11.49
N THR A 86 3.37 8.28 11.16
CA THR A 86 3.49 7.16 12.09
C THR A 86 4.62 6.26 11.62
N ASP A 87 5.32 5.62 12.55
CA ASP A 87 6.34 4.64 12.18
C ASP A 87 5.72 3.45 11.43
N VAL A 88 6.36 3.07 10.32
CA VAL A 88 5.98 1.91 9.49
C VAL A 88 7.29 1.32 8.96
N HIS A 89 7.60 0.12 9.41
CA HIS A 89 8.71 -0.64 8.87
C HIS A 89 8.36 -1.20 7.49
N VAL A 90 9.28 -1.06 6.53
CA VAL A 90 9.13 -1.56 5.16
C VAL A 90 10.25 -2.55 4.88
N ASP A 91 9.91 -3.82 4.69
CA ASP A 91 10.88 -4.89 4.45
C ASP A 91 11.50 -4.80 3.04
N TYR A 92 10.70 -4.37 2.06
CA TYR A 92 11.11 -4.27 0.65
C TYR A 92 10.67 -2.94 0.06
N ILE A 93 11.62 -2.09 -0.30
CA ILE A 93 11.36 -0.80 -0.93
C ILE A 93 11.87 -0.84 -2.37
N GLY A 94 11.02 -0.47 -3.32
CA GLY A 94 11.43 -0.25 -4.71
C GLY A 94 12.28 1.01 -4.84
N LYS A 95 11.73 2.17 -4.48
CA LYS A 95 12.43 3.45 -4.52
C LYS A 95 11.93 4.42 -3.45
N GLN A 96 12.86 5.08 -2.75
CA GLN A 96 12.54 6.27 -1.96
C GLN A 96 12.49 7.50 -2.87
N ILE A 97 11.46 8.31 -2.72
CA ILE A 97 11.22 9.50 -3.54
C ILE A 97 10.93 10.71 -2.64
N PRO A 98 11.21 11.93 -3.12
CA PRO A 98 10.78 13.15 -2.44
C PRO A 98 9.26 13.32 -2.49
N ASP A 99 8.75 14.37 -1.87
CA ASP A 99 7.35 14.77 -1.84
C ASP A 99 6.94 15.41 -3.16
N GLU A 100 6.93 14.57 -4.19
CA GLU A 100 6.43 14.90 -5.52
C GLU A 100 5.11 14.16 -5.75
N PHE A 101 4.11 14.86 -6.29
CA PHE A 101 2.86 14.20 -6.65
C PHE A 101 3.09 13.35 -7.91
N ILE A 102 3.12 12.02 -7.75
CA ILE A 102 3.38 11.08 -8.84
C ILE A 102 2.13 10.33 -9.27
N VAL A 103 2.01 10.09 -10.58
CA VAL A 103 0.92 9.35 -11.22
C VAL A 103 1.48 8.31 -12.20
N GLY A 104 0.63 7.39 -12.64
CA GLY A 104 1.05 6.31 -13.55
C GLY A 104 1.45 5.04 -12.83
N TYR A 105 1.57 3.95 -13.57
CA TYR A 105 1.91 2.63 -13.04
C TYR A 105 0.99 2.17 -11.90
N GLY A 106 -0.30 2.48 -12.01
CA GLY A 106 -1.32 2.21 -10.99
C GLY A 106 -1.68 3.41 -10.11
N LEU A 107 -0.78 4.37 -9.94
CA LEU A 107 -1.01 5.61 -9.17
C LEU A 107 -1.92 6.57 -9.92
N ASP A 108 -2.74 7.32 -9.19
CA ASP A 108 -3.78 8.17 -9.78
C ASP A 108 -3.82 9.62 -9.29
N TYR A 109 -4.46 10.44 -10.12
CA TYR A 109 -5.05 11.71 -9.72
C TYR A 109 -6.52 11.70 -10.14
N ASN A 110 -7.44 11.78 -9.17
CA ASN A 110 -8.89 11.71 -9.40
C ASN A 110 -9.32 10.49 -10.25
N GLY A 111 -8.71 9.33 -10.01
CA GLY A 111 -8.97 8.09 -10.74
C GLY A 111 -8.38 8.02 -12.15
N GLN A 112 -7.69 9.06 -12.62
CA GLN A 112 -7.04 9.12 -13.93
C GLN A 112 -5.57 8.71 -13.86
N TYR A 113 -4.94 8.57 -15.03
CA TYR A 113 -3.49 8.31 -15.22
C TYR A 113 -2.96 6.94 -14.77
N ARG A 114 -3.73 6.11 -14.06
CA ARG A 114 -3.31 4.76 -13.61
C ARG A 114 -2.70 3.88 -14.71
N ASN A 115 -3.17 4.06 -15.94
CA ASN A 115 -2.80 3.27 -17.10
C ASN A 115 -1.50 3.71 -17.80
N LEU A 116 -0.85 4.79 -17.34
CA LEU A 116 0.45 5.17 -17.89
C LEU A 116 1.49 4.08 -17.57
N PRO A 117 2.33 3.68 -18.55
CA PRO A 117 3.36 2.66 -18.32
C PRO A 117 4.53 3.20 -17.48
N ASP A 118 4.73 4.51 -17.50
CA ASP A 118 5.77 5.22 -16.76
C ASP A 118 5.20 5.89 -15.51
N VAL A 119 6.09 6.19 -14.56
CA VAL A 119 5.79 7.03 -13.40
C VAL A 119 6.16 8.46 -13.71
N CYS A 120 5.18 9.35 -13.63
CA CYS A 120 5.30 10.76 -14.00
C CYS A 120 5.04 11.66 -12.79
N ILE A 121 5.71 12.81 -12.74
CA ILE A 121 5.40 13.87 -11.78
C ILE A 121 4.29 14.73 -12.40
N LEU A 122 3.21 14.97 -11.65
CA LEU A 122 2.12 15.84 -12.07
C LEU A 122 2.53 17.30 -11.85
N SER A 123 2.55 18.12 -12.91
CA SER A 123 2.81 19.56 -12.83
C SER A 123 1.55 20.35 -12.43
N GLU A 124 1.71 21.40 -11.62
CA GLU A 124 0.60 22.26 -11.12
C GLU A 124 -0.05 23.16 -12.20
N SER A 125 -0.42 22.62 -13.35
CA SER A 125 -1.03 23.42 -14.45
C SER A 125 -2.42 22.98 -14.88
N ASP A 126 -3.06 22.08 -14.14
CA ASP A 126 -4.42 21.56 -14.42
C ASP A 126 -5.44 21.92 -13.33
#